data_AF-A0A5R8KE58-F1
#
_entry.id   AF-A0A5R8KE58-F1
#
_cell.length_a   1.000
_cell.length_b   1.000
_cell.length_c   1.000
_cell.angle_alpha   90.00
_cell.angle_beta   90.00
_cell.angle_gamma   90.00
#
_symmetry.space_group_name_H-M   'P 1'
#
loop_
_entity.id
_entity.type
_entity.pdbx_description
1 polymer ?
#
loop_
_entity_poly.entity_id
_entity_poly.type
_entity_poly.pdbx_seq_one_letter_code
_entity_poly.pdbx_strand_id
1 'polypeptide(L)'
;MPIPQPDPFVKLVDHRMPDGSRLFIEFPIRHPWSLIHSHLATLDELTITRFVTDDITEGWLDFTFLHHEFTVHDPLDSYLVFVKAPACDIFIQLEILEHLRNLPLPSPPSSAA
;
A
#
# COMPACT_ATOMS: atom_id res chain seq x y z
N MET A 1 14.32 -17.64 14.30
CA MET A 1 13.73 -17.03 13.09
C MET A 1 14.15 -15.57 13.05
N PRO A 2 14.65 -15.03 11.93
CA PRO A 2 14.81 -13.58 11.80
C PRO A 2 13.41 -12.95 11.81
N ILE A 3 13.22 -11.92 12.63
CA ILE A 3 12.02 -11.09 12.64
C ILE A 3 12.07 -10.29 11.32
N PRO A 4 11.00 -10.30 10.49
CA PRO A 4 10.94 -9.42 9.31
C PRO A 4 11.14 -7.98 9.78
N GLN A 5 12.15 -7.29 9.25
CA GLN A 5 12.33 -5.88 9.57
C GLN A 5 11.32 -5.07 8.76
N PRO A 6 10.60 -4.13 9.40
CA PRO A 6 9.62 -3.31 8.70
C PRO A 6 10.30 -2.45 7.64
N ASP A 7 9.61 -2.19 6.53
CA ASP A 7 10.10 -1.36 5.44
C ASP A 7 10.13 0.12 5.87
N PRO A 8 11.31 0.73 6.09
CA PRO A 8 11.43 2.09 6.59
C PRO A 8 11.08 3.14 5.52
N PHE A 9 10.84 2.72 4.27
CA PHE A 9 10.55 3.61 3.15
C PHE A 9 9.06 3.90 2.98
N VAL A 10 8.18 3.29 3.79
CA VAL A 10 6.76 3.62 3.84
C VAL A 10 6.54 4.91 4.65
N LYS A 11 6.07 5.95 3.97
CA LYS A 11 5.96 7.31 4.49
C LYS A 11 4.53 7.81 4.44
N LEU A 12 4.17 8.64 5.42
CA LEU A 12 2.97 9.47 5.35
C LEU A 12 3.22 10.70 4.51
N VAL A 13 2.22 11.08 3.74
CA VAL A 13 2.16 12.29 2.95
C VAL A 13 0.76 12.93 3.13
N ASP A 14 0.57 14.17 2.71
CA ASP A 14 -0.76 14.80 2.69
C ASP A 14 -0.89 15.64 1.43
N HIS A 15 -1.31 15.01 0.35
CA HIS A 15 -1.47 15.68 -0.95
C HIS A 15 -2.90 15.52 -1.46
N ARG A 16 -3.57 16.65 -1.69
CA ARG A 16 -4.97 16.71 -2.17
C ARG A 16 -5.00 16.74 -3.68
N MET A 17 -5.77 15.82 -4.26
CA MET A 17 -5.95 15.69 -5.70
C MET A 17 -7.08 16.58 -6.20
N PRO A 18 -7.06 16.98 -7.48
CA PRO A 18 -8.15 17.76 -8.08
C PRO A 18 -9.52 17.06 -8.06
N ASP A 19 -9.54 15.73 -7.99
CA ASP A 19 -10.76 14.92 -7.90
C ASP A 19 -11.33 14.82 -6.47
N GLY A 20 -10.68 15.47 -5.49
CA GLY A 20 -11.09 15.49 -4.09
C GLY A 20 -10.48 14.37 -3.24
N SER A 21 -9.77 13.40 -3.85
CA SER A 21 -9.06 12.37 -3.11
C SER A 21 -7.82 12.92 -2.39
N ARG A 22 -7.30 12.17 -1.42
CA ARG A 22 -6.03 12.48 -0.76
C ARG A 22 -5.07 11.31 -0.91
N LEU A 23 -3.87 11.59 -1.42
CA LEU A 23 -2.70 10.74 -1.25
C LEU A 23 -2.19 10.86 0.18
N PHE A 24 -2.09 9.74 0.90
CA PHE A 24 -1.66 9.73 2.30
C PHE A 24 -0.52 8.76 2.64
N ILE A 25 -0.24 7.76 1.81
CA ILE A 25 0.94 6.91 1.95
C ILE A 25 1.68 6.83 0.62
N GLU A 26 3.01 6.87 0.70
CA GLU A 26 3.91 6.61 -0.41
C GLU A 26 4.99 5.60 0.03
N PHE A 27 5.25 4.60 -0.81
CA PHE A 27 6.36 3.65 -0.60
C PHE A 27 6.93 3.13 -1.93
N PRO A 28 8.23 2.79 -2.01
CA PRO A 28 8.86 2.42 -3.27
C PRO A 28 8.35 1.07 -3.81
N ILE A 29 8.32 0.93 -5.13
CA ILE A 29 8.00 -0.35 -5.80
C ILE A 29 9.17 -1.32 -5.63
N ARG A 30 9.18 -2.04 -4.51
CA ARG A 30 10.15 -3.12 -4.21
C ARG A 30 9.47 -4.47 -3.97
N HIS A 31 8.16 -4.43 -3.85
CA HIS A 31 7.29 -5.56 -3.54
C HIS A 31 6.45 -5.84 -4.76
N PRO A 32 6.29 -7.11 -5.18
CA PRO A 32 5.37 -7.42 -6.28
C PRO A 32 3.92 -7.17 -5.84
N TRP A 33 3.05 -6.86 -6.81
CA TRP A 33 1.63 -6.62 -6.57
C TRP A 33 0.95 -7.78 -5.83
N SER A 34 1.33 -9.02 -6.12
CA SER A 34 0.83 -10.21 -5.43
C SER A 34 1.11 -10.19 -3.93
N LEU A 35 2.28 -9.69 -3.51
CA LEU A 35 2.65 -9.58 -2.10
C LEU A 35 1.77 -8.52 -1.42
N ILE A 36 1.65 -7.33 -2.02
CA ILE A 36 0.81 -6.25 -1.49
C ILE A 36 -0.65 -6.70 -1.34
N HIS A 37 -1.20 -7.32 -2.39
CA HIS A 37 -2.55 -7.85 -2.37
C HIS A 37 -2.73 -8.88 -1.24
N SER A 38 -1.85 -9.88 -1.18
CA SER A 38 -1.93 -10.91 -0.13
C SER A 38 -1.76 -10.35 1.27
N HIS A 39 -0.91 -9.33 1.45
CA HIS A 39 -0.62 -8.73 2.73
C HIS A 39 -1.78 -7.86 3.22
N LEU A 40 -2.31 -6.98 2.36
CA LEU A 40 -3.49 -6.16 2.68
C LEU A 40 -4.69 -7.04 3.04
N ALA A 41 -4.89 -8.16 2.34
CA ALA A 41 -5.96 -9.11 2.63
C ALA A 41 -5.88 -9.77 4.02
N THR A 42 -4.77 -9.60 4.75
CA THR A 42 -4.63 -10.09 6.15
C THR A 42 -4.98 -9.04 7.20
N LEU A 43 -5.23 -7.78 6.82
CA LEU A 43 -5.68 -6.76 7.75
C LEU A 43 -7.16 -6.99 8.10
N ASP A 44 -7.48 -7.10 9.39
CA ASP A 44 -8.86 -7.27 9.85
C ASP A 44 -9.71 -6.08 9.40
N GLU A 45 -11.01 -6.29 9.13
CA GLU A 45 -11.94 -5.26 8.61
C GLU A 45 -11.57 -4.64 7.24
N LEU A 46 -10.48 -5.07 6.59
CA LEU A 46 -10.14 -4.69 5.22
C LEU A 46 -10.77 -5.67 4.23
N THR A 47 -11.42 -5.14 3.19
CA THR A 47 -11.93 -5.92 2.06
C THR A 47 -11.40 -5.36 0.75
N ILE A 48 -10.68 -6.17 -0.02
CA ILE A 48 -10.27 -5.82 -1.38
C ILE A 48 -11.50 -5.88 -2.29
N THR A 49 -11.81 -4.77 -2.96
CA THR A 49 -13.00 -4.63 -3.81
C THR A 49 -12.66 -4.75 -5.29
N ARG A 50 -11.44 -4.37 -5.69
CA ARG A 50 -10.96 -4.50 -7.06
C ARG A 50 -9.44 -4.63 -7.07
N PHE A 51 -8.94 -5.46 -7.97
CA PHE A 51 -7.51 -5.59 -8.23
C PHE A 51 -7.30 -5.77 -9.73
N VAL A 52 -6.57 -4.84 -10.35
CA VAL A 52 -6.25 -4.81 -11.77
C VAL A 52 -4.76 -4.52 -11.90
N THR A 53 -3.99 -5.45 -12.44
CA THR A 53 -2.58 -5.22 -12.75
C THR A 53 -2.23 -6.02 -14.00
N ASP A 54 -1.30 -5.52 -14.80
CA ASP A 54 -0.64 -6.28 -15.86
C ASP A 54 0.72 -6.83 -15.43
N ASP A 55 1.11 -6.64 -14.15
CA ASP A 55 2.41 -6.95 -13.55
C ASP A 55 3.63 -6.28 -14.26
N ILE A 56 3.41 -5.37 -15.21
CA ILE A 56 4.46 -4.81 -16.08
C ILE A 56 4.50 -3.27 -16.05
N THR A 57 3.36 -2.58 -16.10
CA THR A 57 3.35 -1.11 -16.30
C THR A 57 2.52 -0.34 -15.29
N GLU A 58 1.33 -0.81 -14.91
CA GLU A 58 0.44 -0.08 -14.02
C GLU A 58 -0.57 -1.04 -13.36
N GLY A 59 -0.82 -0.82 -12.08
CA GLY A 59 -1.72 -1.57 -11.24
C GLY A 59 -2.56 -0.68 -10.35
N TRP A 60 -3.78 -1.16 -10.09
CA TRP A 60 -4.80 -0.53 -9.30
C TRP A 60 -5.35 -1.56 -8.34
N LEU A 61 -5.33 -1.26 -7.04
CA LEU A 61 -5.93 -2.08 -6.00
C LEU A 61 -6.87 -1.21 -5.16
N ASP A 62 -8.16 -1.42 -5.34
CA ASP A 62 -9.18 -0.78 -4.53
C ASP A 62 -9.57 -1.66 -3.36
N PHE A 63 -9.73 -1.05 -2.19
CA PHE A 63 -10.16 -1.74 -0.98
C PHE A 63 -10.99 -0.83 -0.09
N THR A 64 -11.78 -1.43 0.78
CA THR A 64 -12.48 -0.75 1.87
C THR A 64 -11.89 -1.14 3.21
N PHE A 65 -11.72 -0.18 4.11
CA PHE A 65 -11.29 -0.43 5.48
C PHE A 65 -12.04 0.52 6.40
N LEU A 66 -12.66 0.00 7.46
CA LEU A 66 -13.49 0.77 8.40
C LEU A 66 -14.50 1.72 7.71
N HIS A 67 -15.18 1.23 6.65
CA HIS A 67 -16.15 1.97 5.83
C HIS A 67 -15.57 3.12 4.96
N HIS A 68 -14.26 3.22 4.84
CA HIS A 68 -13.59 4.15 3.92
C HIS A 68 -13.09 3.43 2.67
N GLU A 69 -13.19 4.11 1.51
CA GLU A 69 -12.69 3.61 0.23
C GLU A 69 -11.27 4.12 -0.02
N PHE A 70 -10.39 3.19 -0.38
CA PHE A 70 -8.98 3.43 -0.64
C PHE A 70 -8.55 2.79 -1.97
N THR A 71 -7.49 3.34 -2.55
CA THR A 71 -6.88 2.84 -3.78
C THR A 71 -5.36 2.87 -3.64
N VAL A 72 -4.70 1.77 -4.00
CA VAL A 72 -3.26 1.73 -4.27
C VAL A 72 -3.05 1.83 -5.77
N HIS A 73 -2.13 2.68 -6.19
CA HIS A 73 -1.77 2.90 -7.59
C HIS A 73 -0.24 3.02 -7.73
N ASP A 74 0.34 2.50 -8.81
CA ASP A 74 1.77 2.57 -9.10
C ASP A 74 2.07 3.18 -10.49
N PRO A 75 2.08 4.51 -10.62
CA PRO A 75 2.27 5.15 -11.92
C PRO A 75 3.69 5.03 -12.51
N LEU A 76 4.72 4.73 -11.69
CA LEU A 76 6.09 4.50 -12.20
C LEU A 76 7.08 3.92 -11.15
N ASP A 77 7.27 4.62 -10.02
CA ASP A 77 8.40 4.37 -9.09
C ASP A 77 7.98 4.08 -7.65
N SER A 78 6.77 4.49 -7.28
CA SER A 78 6.21 4.36 -5.94
C SER A 78 4.79 3.82 -6.02
N TYR A 79 4.44 3.00 -5.04
CA TYR A 79 3.06 2.76 -4.65
C TYR A 79 2.53 3.98 -3.91
N LEU A 80 1.39 4.47 -4.38
CA LEU A 80 0.66 5.61 -3.88
C LEU A 80 -0.68 5.14 -3.31
N VAL A 81 -0.96 5.42 -2.04
CA VAL A 81 -2.23 5.06 -1.40
C VAL A 81 -3.09 6.28 -1.22
N PHE A 82 -4.27 6.23 -1.84
CA PHE A 82 -5.26 7.29 -1.85
C PHE A 82 -6.47 6.93 -1.00
N VAL A 83 -7.05 7.93 -0.35
CA VAL A 83 -8.36 7.84 0.28
C VAL A 83 -9.33 8.72 -0.50
N LYS A 84 -10.48 8.15 -0.87
CA LYS A 84 -11.50 8.85 -1.66
C LYS A 84 -12.16 9.98 -0.86
N ALA A 85 -12.41 9.75 0.43
CA ALA A 85 -12.96 10.75 1.33
C ALA A 85 -11.83 11.43 2.14
N PRO A 86 -11.49 12.70 1.87
CA PRO A 86 -10.33 13.37 2.47
C PRO A 86 -10.46 13.61 3.98
N ALA A 87 -11.67 13.50 4.53
CA ALA A 87 -12.00 13.62 5.95
C ALA A 87 -11.77 12.33 6.75
N CYS A 88 -11.23 11.27 6.13
CA CYS A 88 -10.81 10.05 6.83
C CYS A 88 -9.88 10.40 8.00
N ASP A 89 -10.13 9.76 9.15
CA ASP A 89 -9.38 9.97 10.37
C ASP A 89 -7.91 9.57 10.19
N ILE A 90 -7.01 10.25 10.89
CA ILE A 90 -5.58 9.95 10.87
C ILE A 90 -5.29 8.58 11.49
N PHE A 91 -6.06 8.12 12.48
CA PHE A 91 -5.84 6.82 13.10
C PHE A 91 -6.00 5.66 12.11
N ILE A 92 -7.01 5.73 11.23
CA ILE A 92 -7.25 4.74 10.17
C ILE A 92 -6.07 4.69 9.18
N GLN A 93 -5.53 5.87 8.84
CA GLN A 93 -4.37 5.97 7.94
C GLN A 93 -3.10 5.43 8.57
N LEU A 94 -2.90 5.66 9.88
CA LEU A 94 -1.76 5.13 10.63
C LEU A 94 -1.81 3.61 10.72
N GLU A 95 -2.98 3.02 10.88
CA GLU A 95 -3.14 1.56 10.91
C GLU A 95 -2.77 0.91 9.58
N ILE A 96 -3.24 1.48 8.46
CA ILE A 96 -2.83 1.04 7.11
C ILE A 96 -1.32 1.21 6.92
N LEU A 97 -0.75 2.33 7.37
CA LEU A 97 0.70 2.60 7.29
C LEU A 97 1.50 1.58 8.08
N GLU A 98 1.12 1.29 9.32
CA GLU A 98 1.80 0.32 10.18
C GLU A 98 1.70 -1.09 9.61
N HIS A 99 0.54 -1.44 9.05
CA HIS A 99 0.37 -2.71 8.36
C HIS A 99 1.30 -2.82 7.15
N LEU A 100 1.35 -1.80 6.28
CA LEU A 100 2.24 -1.77 5.12
C LEU A 100 3.73 -1.74 5.50
N ARG A 101 4.09 -1.11 6.63
CA ARG A 101 5.46 -1.17 7.15
C ARG A 101 5.88 -2.59 7.49
N ASN A 102 4.96 -3.45 7.91
CA ASN A 102 5.26 -4.85 8.20
C ASN A 102 5.35 -5.73 6.94
N LEU A 103 5.39 -5.15 5.74
CA LEU A 103 5.71 -5.87 4.52
C LEU A 103 7.09 -6.54 4.65
N PRO A 104 7.21 -7.84 4.35
CA PRO A 104 8.49 -8.52 4.40
C PRO A 104 9.40 -7.96 3.31
N LEU A 105 10.60 -7.51 3.68
CA LEU A 105 11.60 -7.07 2.72
C LEU A 105 11.92 -8.19 1.72
N PRO A 106 12.06 -7.89 0.42
CA PRO A 106 12.53 -8.87 -0.54
C PRO A 106 13.90 -9.39 -0.08
N SER A 107 14.07 -10.71 -0.12
CA SER A 107 15.36 -11.32 0.18
C SER A 107 16.42 -10.73 -0.76
N PRO A 108 17.62 -10.37 -0.29
CA PRO A 108 18.68 -9.96 -1.20
C PRO A 108 18.89 -11.08 -2.23
N PRO A 109 19.17 -10.75 -3.50
CA PRO A 109 19.43 -11.79 -4.50
C PRO A 109 20.55 -12.68 -3.95
N SER A 110 20.26 -13.97 -3.82
CA SER A 110 21.25 -14.96 -3.41
C SER A 110 22.42 -14.86 -4.38
N SER A 111 23.53 -14.28 -3.93
CA SER A 111 24.78 -14.29 -4.69
C SER A 111 25.21 -15.74 -4.77
N ALA A 112 24.83 -16.41 -5.85
CA ALA A 112 25.39 -17.70 -6.21
C ALA A 112 26.86 -17.45 -6.55
N ALA A 113 27.72 -17.83 -5.61
CA ALA A 113 29.16 -17.95 -5.79
C ALA A 113 29.48 -19.19 -6.65
#